data_AF-X0GWT9-F1
#
_entry.id   AF-X0GWT9-F1
#
_cell.length_a   1.000
_cell.length_b   1.000
_cell.length_c   1.000
_cell.angle_alpha   90.00
_cell.angle_beta   90.00
_cell.angle_gamma   90.00
#
_symmetry.space_group_name_H-M   'P 1'
#
loop_
_entity.id
_entity.type
_entity.pdbx_description
1 polymer ?
#
loop_
_entity_poly.entity_id
_entity_poly.type
_entity_poly.pdbx_seq_one_letter_code
_entity_poly.pdbx_strand_id
1 'polypeptide(L)'
;IMPSENNLIEALQCLDDKSFNNEAGRLRAVEALTLAVSKIQRPWDIVWQHCWVNPATTACTKTLIDAGVFAKWVEAGGGDKTCAELAELTKTDPVLIRRLIRQISGQNLVIETAEDTYKPTPW
;
A
#
# COMPACT_ATOMS: atom_id res chain seq x y z
N ILE A 1 -13.02 15.15 25.57
CA ILE A 1 -12.71 16.28 24.66
C ILE A 1 -12.21 15.64 23.38
N MET A 2 -12.79 15.97 22.21
CA MET A 2 -12.27 15.47 20.93
C MET A 2 -10.83 15.98 20.76
N PRO A 3 -9.87 15.14 20.35
CA PRO A 3 -8.54 15.63 19.98
C PRO A 3 -8.68 16.69 18.87
N SER A 4 -7.77 17.65 18.83
CA SER A 4 -7.63 18.48 17.63
C SER A 4 -7.31 17.59 16.43
N GLU A 5 -7.66 18.03 15.23
CA GLU A 5 -7.39 17.30 14.00
C GLU A 5 -5.90 16.92 13.87
N ASN A 6 -5.00 17.88 14.15
CA ASN A 6 -3.56 17.64 14.11
C ASN A 6 -3.11 16.59 15.14
N ASN A 7 -3.58 16.68 16.39
CA ASN A 7 -3.20 15.70 17.42
C ASN A 7 -3.70 14.30 17.07
N LEU A 8 -4.87 14.18 16.42
CA LEU A 8 -5.39 12.89 15.95
C LEU A 8 -4.52 12.34 14.81
N ILE A 9 -4.18 13.16 13.82
CA ILE A 9 -3.36 12.75 12.67
C ILE A 9 -1.97 12.31 13.15
N GLU A 10 -1.32 13.09 14.02
CA GLU A 10 -0.02 12.76 14.60
C GLU A 10 -0.08 11.42 15.36
N ALA A 11 -1.11 11.21 16.19
CA ALA A 11 -1.28 9.96 16.91
C ALA A 11 -1.45 8.75 15.97
N LEU A 12 -2.21 8.90 14.88
CA LEU A 12 -2.41 7.84 13.89
C LEU A 12 -1.13 7.53 13.09
N GLN A 13 -0.35 8.54 12.72
CA GLN A 13 0.92 8.38 11.99
C GLN A 13 2.01 7.65 12.79
N CYS A 14 1.93 7.69 14.13
CA CYS A 14 2.85 7.00 15.01
C CYS A 14 2.48 5.52 15.28
N LEU A 15 1.32 5.03 14.81
CA LEU A 15 0.91 3.65 15.04
C LEU A 15 1.62 2.68 14.08
N ASP A 16 2.15 1.60 14.65
CA ASP A 16 2.73 0.46 13.93
C ASP A 16 2.37 -0.87 14.61
N ASP A 17 2.89 -1.99 14.09
CA ASP A 17 2.66 -3.33 14.63
C ASP A 17 3.23 -3.51 16.06
N LYS A 18 4.24 -2.72 16.42
CA LYS A 18 4.92 -2.75 17.74
C LYS A 18 4.23 -1.89 18.79
N SER A 19 3.26 -1.07 18.38
CA SER A 19 2.47 -0.23 19.26
C SER A 19 1.52 -1.02 20.18
N PHE A 20 1.41 -2.34 19.99
CA PHE A 20 0.48 -3.21 20.72
C PHE A 20 1.21 -4.34 21.46
N ASN A 21 0.81 -4.59 22.71
CA ASN A 21 1.44 -5.61 23.57
C ASN A 21 1.18 -7.06 23.11
N ASN A 22 0.10 -7.30 22.37
CA ASN A 22 -0.28 -8.61 21.86
C ASN A 22 -1.25 -8.50 20.68
N GLU A 23 -1.42 -9.62 19.97
CA GLU A 23 -2.27 -9.72 18.78
C GLU A 23 -3.73 -9.36 19.04
N ALA A 24 -4.29 -9.78 20.19
CA ALA A 24 -5.66 -9.44 20.56
C ALA A 24 -5.86 -7.92 20.75
N GLY A 25 -4.83 -7.22 21.25
CA GLY A 25 -4.80 -5.75 21.34
C GLY A 25 -4.76 -5.11 19.96
N ARG A 26 -3.87 -5.60 19.08
CA ARG A 26 -3.73 -5.12 17.70
C ARG A 26 -5.04 -5.28 16.92
N LEU A 27 -5.69 -6.44 16.99
CA LEU A 27 -6.95 -6.69 16.30
C LEU A 27 -8.09 -5.78 16.75
N ARG A 28 -8.26 -5.56 18.06
CA ARG A 28 -9.25 -4.60 18.58
C ARG A 28 -8.99 -3.18 18.11
N ALA A 29 -7.72 -2.78 17.99
CA ALA A 29 -7.36 -1.47 17.45
C ALA A 29 -7.72 -1.36 15.96
N VAL A 30 -7.44 -2.41 15.16
CA VAL A 30 -7.85 -2.48 13.75
C VAL A 30 -9.37 -2.33 13.63
N GLU A 31 -10.17 -3.08 14.40
CA GLU A 31 -11.63 -2.96 14.41
C GLU A 31 -12.10 -1.55 14.76
N ALA A 32 -11.51 -0.94 15.79
CA ALA A 32 -11.85 0.42 16.21
C ALA A 32 -11.51 1.47 15.13
N LEU A 33 -10.35 1.33 14.48
CA LEU A 33 -9.93 2.20 13.39
C LEU A 33 -10.83 2.04 12.15
N THR A 34 -11.17 0.81 11.77
CA THR A 34 -12.12 0.54 10.67
C THR A 34 -13.49 1.16 10.97
N LEU A 35 -13.99 1.03 12.19
CA LEU A 35 -15.23 1.67 12.61
C LEU A 35 -15.13 3.20 12.57
N ALA A 36 -14.02 3.78 13.03
CA ALA A 36 -13.80 5.22 12.98
C ALA A 36 -13.80 5.75 11.54
N VAL A 37 -13.10 5.07 10.62
CA VAL A 37 -13.10 5.39 9.19
C VAL A 37 -14.51 5.34 8.60
N SER A 38 -15.29 4.31 8.91
CA SER A 38 -16.67 4.17 8.40
C SER A 38 -17.61 5.31 8.82
N LYS A 39 -17.31 6.00 9.94
CA LYS A 39 -18.11 7.13 10.44
C LYS A 39 -17.80 8.46 9.77
N ILE A 40 -16.62 8.58 9.16
CA ILE A 40 -16.16 9.84 8.52
C ILE A 40 -16.20 9.75 6.98
N GLN A 41 -16.20 8.54 6.42
CA GLN A 41 -16.33 8.34 4.99
C GLN A 41 -17.67 8.83 4.45
N ARG A 42 -17.65 9.43 3.27
CA ARG A 42 -18.84 9.76 2.50
C ARG A 42 -19.28 8.53 1.69
N PRO A 43 -20.56 8.45 1.29
CA PRO A 43 -21.05 7.35 0.46
C PRO A 43 -20.21 7.12 -0.81
N TRP A 44 -19.74 8.22 -1.44
CA TRP A 44 -18.88 8.13 -2.61
C TRP A 44 -17.51 7.52 -2.32
N ASP A 45 -16.90 7.82 -1.17
CA ASP A 45 -15.59 7.26 -0.79
C ASP A 45 -15.67 5.73 -0.68
N ILE A 46 -16.77 5.23 -0.11
CA ILE A 46 -17.04 3.80 0.04
C ILE A 46 -17.22 3.13 -1.33
N VAL A 47 -18.05 3.72 -2.20
CA VAL A 47 -18.30 3.18 -3.54
C VAL A 47 -17.03 3.20 -4.38
N TRP A 48 -16.26 4.29 -4.34
CA TRP A 48 -14.97 4.40 -5.03
C TRP A 48 -13.98 3.32 -4.56
N GLN A 49 -13.87 3.11 -3.24
CA GLN A 49 -13.01 2.07 -2.69
C GLN A 49 -13.41 0.68 -3.19
N HIS A 50 -14.71 0.38 -3.16
CA HIS A 50 -15.22 -0.94 -3.53
C HIS A 50 -15.16 -1.23 -5.04
N CYS A 51 -15.61 -0.28 -5.86
CA CYS A 51 -15.77 -0.49 -7.29
C CYS A 51 -14.48 -0.22 -8.09
N TRP A 52 -13.56 0.58 -7.55
CA TRP A 52 -12.35 0.98 -8.25
C TRP A 52 -11.09 0.53 -7.52
N VAL A 53 -10.84 1.08 -6.32
CA VAL A 53 -9.54 0.93 -5.66
C VAL A 53 -9.22 -0.54 -5.38
N ASN A 54 -10.13 -1.28 -4.76
CA ASN A 54 -9.93 -2.68 -4.42
C ASN A 54 -9.69 -3.56 -5.67
N PRO A 55 -10.59 -3.59 -6.68
CA PRO A 55 -10.39 -4.44 -7.85
C PRO A 55 -9.18 -4.02 -8.70
N ALA A 56 -8.89 -2.71 -8.82
CA ALA A 56 -7.69 -2.24 -9.52
C ALA A 56 -6.41 -2.72 -8.81
N THR A 57 -6.38 -2.63 -7.48
CA THR A 57 -5.24 -3.08 -6.68
C THR A 57 -5.05 -4.59 -6.81
N THR A 58 -6.12 -5.38 -6.71
CA THR A 58 -6.06 -6.83 -6.93
C THR A 58 -5.54 -7.17 -8.33
N ALA A 59 -6.05 -6.53 -9.38
CA ALA A 59 -5.63 -6.78 -10.75
C ALA A 59 -4.16 -6.40 -10.98
N CYS A 60 -3.73 -5.23 -10.48
CA CYS A 60 -2.35 -4.78 -10.59
C CYS A 60 -1.39 -5.71 -9.85
N THR A 61 -1.70 -6.03 -8.59
CA THR A 61 -0.92 -6.98 -7.79
C THR A 61 -0.78 -8.32 -8.49
N LYS A 62 -1.88 -8.91 -8.96
CA LYS A 62 -1.84 -10.21 -9.64
C LYS A 62 -1.01 -10.15 -10.91
N THR A 63 -1.15 -9.08 -11.71
CA THR A 63 -0.37 -8.90 -12.94
C THR A 63 1.12 -8.76 -12.64
N LEU A 64 1.50 -8.02 -11.59
CA LEU A 64 2.90 -7.88 -11.17
C LEU A 64 3.49 -9.19 -10.63
N ILE A 65 2.69 -9.99 -9.91
CA ILE A 65 3.06 -11.35 -9.48
C ILE A 65 3.33 -12.23 -10.70
N ASP A 66 2.41 -12.24 -11.68
CA ASP A 66 2.53 -13.08 -12.87
C ASP A 66 3.70 -12.65 -13.78
N ALA A 67 4.01 -11.36 -13.82
CA ALA A 67 5.21 -10.83 -14.48
C ALA A 67 6.52 -11.16 -13.72
N GLY A 68 6.42 -11.73 -12.51
CA GLY A 68 7.57 -12.11 -11.68
C GLY A 68 8.27 -10.92 -11.00
N VAL A 69 7.61 -9.76 -10.90
CA VAL A 69 8.20 -8.52 -10.36
C VAL A 69 8.72 -8.74 -8.95
N PHE A 70 7.87 -9.19 -8.03
CA PHE A 70 8.25 -9.33 -6.62
C PHE A 70 9.35 -10.37 -6.39
N ALA A 71 9.25 -11.53 -7.05
CA ALA A 71 10.25 -12.59 -6.93
C ALA A 71 11.62 -12.10 -7.42
N LYS A 72 11.69 -11.54 -8.63
CA LYS A 72 12.95 -11.04 -9.20
C LYS A 72 13.51 -9.84 -8.46
N TRP A 73 12.65 -9.00 -7.89
CA TRP A 73 13.08 -7.88 -7.08
C TRP A 73 13.80 -8.36 -5.82
N VAL A 74 13.23 -9.34 -5.12
CA VAL A 74 13.86 -9.98 -3.94
C VAL A 74 15.16 -10.68 -4.32
N GLU A 75 15.17 -11.46 -5.42
CA GLU A 75 16.39 -12.10 -5.95
C GLU A 75 17.50 -11.09 -6.26
N ALA A 76 17.14 -9.91 -6.74
CA ALA A 76 18.04 -8.78 -7.00
C ALA A 76 18.37 -7.95 -5.75
N GLY A 77 18.22 -8.53 -4.55
CA GLY A 77 18.59 -7.94 -3.26
C GLY A 77 17.53 -7.06 -2.61
N GLY A 78 16.34 -6.93 -3.20
CA GLY A 78 15.29 -6.02 -2.71
C GLY A 78 15.66 -4.54 -2.90
N GLY A 79 15.23 -3.70 -1.96
CA GLY A 79 15.57 -2.28 -1.90
C GLY A 79 14.89 -1.41 -2.97
N ASP A 80 15.39 -0.18 -3.09
CA ASP A 80 14.89 0.80 -4.06
C ASP A 80 15.19 0.34 -5.49
N LYS A 81 14.18 0.39 -6.37
CA LYS A 81 14.31 0.15 -7.81
C LYS A 81 13.39 1.06 -8.61
N THR A 82 13.89 1.55 -9.72
CA THR A 82 13.13 2.29 -10.72
C THR A 82 12.20 1.36 -11.50
N CYS A 83 11.13 1.92 -12.08
CA CYS A 83 10.27 1.19 -13.00
C CYS A 83 11.05 0.62 -14.20
N ALA A 84 12.10 1.31 -14.66
CA ALA A 84 12.93 0.85 -15.76
C ALA A 84 13.74 -0.41 -15.37
N GLU A 85 14.35 -0.42 -14.19
CA GLU A 85 15.08 -1.59 -13.68
C GLU A 85 14.15 -2.78 -13.44
N LEU A 86 12.96 -2.55 -12.88
CA LEU A 86 11.95 -3.60 -12.70
C LEU A 86 11.45 -4.18 -14.03
N ALA A 87 11.26 -3.32 -15.02
CA ALA A 87 10.90 -3.72 -16.38
C ALA A 87 12.01 -4.56 -17.02
N GLU A 88 13.28 -4.14 -16.89
CA GLU A 88 14.43 -4.87 -17.40
C GLU A 88 14.57 -6.26 -16.74
N LEU A 89 14.49 -6.32 -15.40
CA LEU A 89 14.55 -7.57 -14.64
C LEU A 89 13.49 -8.56 -15.10
N THR A 90 12.28 -8.09 -15.35
CA THR A 90 11.13 -8.94 -15.68
C THR A 90 10.94 -9.16 -17.18
N LYS A 91 11.61 -8.38 -18.04
CA LYS A 91 11.34 -8.27 -19.49
C LYS A 91 9.90 -7.82 -19.76
N THR A 92 9.39 -6.92 -18.93
CA THR A 92 8.03 -6.35 -19.04
C THR A 92 8.09 -4.96 -19.67
N ASP A 93 6.99 -4.52 -20.27
CA ASP A 93 6.86 -3.14 -20.73
C ASP A 93 7.00 -2.13 -19.56
N PRO A 94 7.88 -1.11 -19.67
CA PRO A 94 8.12 -0.16 -18.59
C PRO A 94 6.94 0.77 -18.30
N VAL A 95 6.07 1.05 -19.28
CA VAL A 95 4.85 1.83 -19.06
C VAL A 95 3.83 0.99 -18.29
N LEU A 96 3.73 -0.30 -18.58
CA LEU A 96 2.91 -1.23 -17.80
C LEU A 96 3.37 -1.29 -16.35
N ILE A 97 4.66 -1.54 -16.09
CA ILE A 97 5.22 -1.56 -14.72
C ILE A 97 4.86 -0.28 -13.97
N ARG A 98 5.15 0.88 -14.57
CA ARG A 98 4.87 2.20 -13.98
C ARG A 98 3.41 2.38 -13.58
N ARG A 99 2.47 1.99 -14.43
CA ARG A 99 1.03 2.13 -14.14
C ARG A 99 0.58 1.22 -13.00
N LEU A 100 1.02 -0.04 -13.02
CA LEU A 100 0.60 -1.04 -12.04
C LEU A 100 1.24 -0.79 -10.67
N ILE A 101 2.53 -0.48 -10.63
CA ILE A 101 3.26 -0.26 -9.37
C ILE A 101 2.77 1.01 -8.67
N ARG A 102 2.46 2.07 -9.42
CA ARG A 102 1.90 3.30 -8.86
C ARG A 102 0.52 3.07 -8.22
N GLN A 103 -0.31 2.22 -8.84
CA GLN A 103 -1.61 1.84 -8.25
C GLN A 103 -1.44 1.17 -6.89
N ILE A 104 -0.55 0.18 -6.78
CA ILE A 104 -0.34 -0.55 -5.52
C ILE A 104 0.46 0.28 -4.49
N SER A 105 1.29 1.21 -4.94
CA SER A 105 1.98 2.18 -4.07
C SER A 105 0.99 3.12 -3.39
N GLY A 106 -0.06 3.57 -4.10
CA GLY A 106 -1.14 4.36 -3.52
C GLY A 106 -1.93 3.61 -2.45
N GLN A 107 -1.79 2.28 -2.36
CA GLN A 107 -2.39 1.43 -1.33
C GLN A 107 -1.37 0.93 -0.29
N ASN A 108 -0.18 1.55 -0.23
CA ASN A 108 0.88 1.24 0.72
C ASN A 108 1.43 -0.19 0.64
N LEU A 109 1.26 -0.89 -0.49
CA LEU A 109 1.86 -2.22 -0.70
C LEU A 109 3.35 -2.12 -1.06
N VAL A 110 3.74 -1.02 -1.70
CA VAL A 110 5.12 -0.58 -1.94
C VAL A 110 5.22 0.91 -1.62
N ILE A 111 6.42 1.43 -1.41
CA ILE A 111 6.66 2.84 -1.10
C ILE A 111 7.36 3.50 -2.28
N GLU A 112 6.80 4.57 -2.83
CA GLU A 112 7.48 5.45 -3.80
C GLU A 112 8.51 6.32 -3.05
N THR A 113 9.80 6.15 -3.34
CA THR A 113 10.90 6.88 -2.70
C THR A 113 11.40 8.07 -3.54
N ALA A 114 11.18 8.02 -4.85
CA ALA A 114 11.41 9.09 -5.81
C ALA A 114 10.53 8.86 -7.05
N GLU A 115 10.57 9.78 -8.02
CA GLU A 115 9.84 9.60 -9.28
C GLU A 115 10.15 8.23 -9.91
N ASP A 116 9.09 7.43 -10.10
CA ASP A 116 9.13 6.07 -10.63
C ASP A 116 10.04 5.09 -9.88
N THR A 117 10.43 5.40 -8.66
CA THR A 117 11.34 4.61 -7.83
C THR A 117 10.60 4.11 -6.61
N TYR A 118 10.61 2.81 -6.39
CA TYR A 118 9.80 2.17 -5.37
C TYR A 118 10.67 1.26 -4.51
N LYS A 119 10.20 0.92 -3.31
CA LYS A 119 10.79 -0.12 -2.45
C LYS A 119 9.71 -1.02 -1.85
N PRO A 120 10.03 -2.29 -1.54
CA PRO A 120 9.08 -3.21 -0.93
C PRO A 120 8.68 -2.77 0.49
N THR A 121 7.47 -3.14 0.90
CA THR A 121 7.06 -3.15 2.30
C THR A 121 7.12 -4.59 2.84
N PRO A 122 6.83 -4.84 4.13
CA PRO A 122 6.71 -6.21 4.65
C PRO A 122 5.52 -7.02 4.10
N TRP A 123 4.64 -6.42 3.29
CA TRP A 123 3.58 -7.13 2.57
C TRP A 123 4.17 -8.00 1.45
#